data_AF-A0A7V5GZ87-F1
#
_entry.id   AF-A0A7V5GZ87-F1
#
_cell.length_a   1.000
_cell.length_b   1.000
_cell.length_c   1.000
_cell.angle_alpha   90.00
_cell.angle_beta   90.00
_cell.angle_gamma   90.00
#
_symmetry.space_group_name_H-M   'P 1'
#
loop_
_entity.id
_entity.type
_entity.pdbx_description
1 polymer ?
#
loop_
_entity_poly.entity_id
_entity_poly.type
_entity_poly.pdbx_seq_one_letter_code
_entity_poly.pdbx_strand_id
1 'polypeptide(L)'
;LSGSIYDIKANRGNDTVICEYFGDHNIQDLLSGVKILSFTQNRIEFRFDHRTFDLKNFIQQLLARVEIKKIELMAPSLREIFIEEVTKAESL
;
A
#
# COMPACT_ATOMS: atom_id res chain seq x y z
N LEU A 1 9.00 -15.30 -13.45
CA LEU A 1 9.36 -15.22 -12.01
C LEU A 1 10.45 -16.25 -11.70
N SER A 2 11.73 -15.88 -11.87
CA SER A 2 12.87 -16.77 -11.58
C SER A 2 13.84 -16.04 -10.65
N GLY A 3 14.13 -16.63 -9.48
CA GLY A 3 14.95 -16.02 -8.42
C GLY A 3 14.36 -16.27 -7.02
N SER A 4 15.05 -15.81 -5.98
CA SER A 4 14.51 -15.91 -4.62
C SER A 4 13.34 -14.94 -4.42
N ILE A 5 12.44 -15.24 -3.49
CA ILE A 5 11.33 -14.35 -3.09
C ILE A 5 11.84 -12.95 -2.72
N TYR A 6 13.02 -12.90 -2.08
CA TYR A 6 13.67 -11.65 -1.71
C TYR A 6 14.03 -10.82 -2.94
N ASP A 7 14.66 -11.41 -3.95
CA ASP A 7 15.08 -10.71 -5.18
C ASP A 7 13.88 -10.22 -6.00
N ILE A 8 12.83 -11.03 -6.07
CA ILE A 8 11.58 -10.67 -6.78
C ILE A 8 10.94 -9.43 -6.14
N LYS A 9 10.96 -9.34 -4.81
CA LYS A 9 10.44 -8.19 -4.07
C LYS A 9 11.39 -6.99 -4.10
N ALA A 10 12.70 -7.20 -3.93
CA ALA A 10 13.70 -6.14 -3.89
C ALA A 10 13.78 -5.34 -5.20
N ASN A 11 13.51 -6.00 -6.34
CA ASN A 11 13.43 -5.34 -7.64
C ASN A 11 12.17 -4.49 -7.83
N ARG A 12 11.23 -4.52 -6.87
CA ARG A 12 10.03 -3.70 -6.90
C ARG A 12 10.10 -2.68 -5.78
N GLY A 13 9.96 -1.41 -6.13
CA GLY A 13 9.95 -0.32 -5.17
C GLY A 13 8.88 -0.53 -4.10
N ASN A 14 9.09 0.04 -2.92
CA ASN A 14 8.10 -0.05 -1.85
C ASN A 14 6.88 0.81 -2.20
N ASP A 15 5.79 0.15 -2.54
CA ASP A 15 4.55 0.78 -3.01
C ASP A 15 3.35 0.43 -2.12
N THR A 16 3.58 -0.30 -1.02
CA THR A 16 2.53 -0.77 -0.11
C THR A 16 2.71 -0.13 1.27
N VAL A 17 1.63 0.46 1.80
CA VAL A 17 1.58 1.01 3.15
C VAL A 17 0.66 0.15 4.00
N ILE A 18 1.13 -0.19 5.21
CA ILE A 18 0.29 -0.73 6.27
C ILE A 18 0.29 0.30 7.40
N CYS A 19 -0.89 0.73 7.83
CA CYS A 19 -1.03 1.59 8.99
C CYS A 19 -1.97 0.96 10.01
N GLU A 20 -1.55 0.95 11.28
CA GLU A 20 -2.40 0.66 12.44
C GLU A 20 -2.60 1.96 13.22
N TYR A 21 -3.84 2.25 13.60
CA TYR A 21 -4.21 3.50 14.27
C TYR A 21 -5.43 3.36 15.17
N PHE A 22 -5.64 4.34 16.03
CA PHE A 22 -6.83 4.54 16.86
C PHE A 22 -7.42 5.93 16.58
N GLY A 23 -8.73 6.11 16.69
CA GLY A 23 -9.37 7.44 16.54
C GLY A 23 -10.39 7.48 15.41
N ASP A 24 -10.39 8.54 14.59
CA ASP A 24 -11.34 8.72 13.50
C ASP A 24 -11.30 7.55 12.49
N HIS A 25 -12.47 6.98 12.20
CA HIS A 25 -12.64 5.84 11.31
C HIS A 25 -12.95 6.26 9.88
N ASN A 26 -13.28 7.53 9.66
CA ASN A 26 -13.63 8.09 8.37
C ASN A 26 -12.42 8.75 7.69
N ILE A 27 -11.40 7.94 7.42
CA ILE A 27 -10.18 8.38 6.70
C ILE A 27 -10.18 7.96 5.22
N GLN A 28 -11.31 7.48 4.71
CA GLN A 28 -11.43 6.93 3.35
C GLN A 28 -11.21 8.00 2.27
N ASP A 29 -11.51 9.26 2.57
CA ASP A 29 -11.21 10.41 1.72
C ASP A 29 -9.71 10.58 1.48
N LEU A 30 -8.86 10.18 2.43
CA LEU A 30 -7.40 10.21 2.31
C LEU A 30 -6.86 9.11 1.38
N LEU A 31 -7.70 8.12 1.03
CA LEU A 31 -7.34 6.95 0.22
C LEU A 31 -7.76 7.09 -1.25
N SER A 32 -7.98 8.31 -1.73
CA SER A 32 -8.23 8.54 -3.14
C SER A 32 -6.98 8.21 -3.98
N GLY A 33 -7.18 7.49 -5.08
CA GLY A 33 -6.10 7.16 -6.02
C GLY A 33 -5.16 6.03 -5.58
N VAL A 34 -5.48 5.31 -4.50
CA VAL A 34 -4.74 4.10 -4.09
C VAL A 34 -5.57 2.84 -4.33
N LYS A 35 -4.90 1.69 -4.49
CA LYS A 35 -5.52 0.38 -4.48
C LYS A 35 -5.62 -0.10 -3.03
N ILE A 36 -6.82 -0.06 -2.44
CA ILE A 36 -7.06 -0.60 -1.11
C ILE A 36 -6.94 -2.13 -1.17
N LEU A 37 -6.05 -2.70 -0.36
CA LEU A 37 -5.86 -4.14 -0.22
C LEU A 37 -6.64 -4.69 0.99
N SER A 38 -6.71 -3.91 2.07
CA SER A 38 -7.50 -4.21 3.26
C SER A 38 -7.88 -2.92 3.99
N PHE A 39 -9.12 -2.84 4.49
CA PHE A 39 -9.59 -1.72 5.31
C PHE A 39 -10.45 -2.28 6.44
N THR A 40 -9.98 -2.13 7.68
CA THR A 40 -10.71 -2.51 8.89
C THR A 40 -10.82 -1.31 9.82
N GLN A 41 -11.41 -1.52 11.00
CA GLN A 41 -11.65 -0.46 11.97
C GLN A 41 -10.37 0.32 12.39
N ASN A 42 -9.25 -0.40 12.54
CA ASN A 42 -8.01 0.12 13.12
C ASN A 42 -6.77 -0.17 12.26
N ARG A 43 -6.97 -0.66 11.04
CA ARG A 43 -5.89 -1.03 10.12
C ARG A 43 -6.27 -0.72 8.69
N ILE A 44 -5.37 -0.07 7.98
CA ILE A 44 -5.44 0.08 6.53
C ILE A 44 -4.20 -0.53 5.89
N GLU A 45 -4.43 -1.17 4.76
CA GLU A 45 -3.39 -1.66 3.87
C GLU A 45 -3.77 -1.25 2.46
N PHE A 46 -2.88 -0.49 1.81
CA PHE A 46 -3.12 -0.01 0.46
C PHE A 46 -1.82 0.05 -0.32
N ARG A 47 -1.98 0.04 -1.64
CA ARG A 47 -0.90 0.16 -2.59
C ARG A 47 -1.05 1.44 -3.40
N PHE A 48 0.05 2.14 -3.65
CA PHE A 48 0.04 3.46 -4.28
C PHE A 48 1.02 3.55 -5.46
N ASP A 49 0.82 4.50 -6.35
CA ASP A 49 1.77 4.83 -7.43
C ASP A 49 2.59 6.07 -7.01
N HIS A 50 3.92 5.94 -7.02
CA HIS A 50 4.86 7.00 -6.69
C HIS A 50 4.72 8.28 -7.55
N ARG A 51 4.11 8.19 -8.74
CA ARG A 51 3.92 9.31 -9.66
C ARG A 51 2.69 10.14 -9.32
N THR A 52 1.68 9.53 -8.71
CA THR A 52 0.36 10.16 -8.51
C THR A 52 -0.02 10.30 -7.05
N PHE A 53 0.59 9.55 -6.15
CA PHE A 53 0.26 9.57 -4.73
C PHE A 53 1.34 10.25 -3.90
N ASP A 54 0.98 11.32 -3.20
CA ASP A 54 1.85 12.01 -2.25
C ASP A 54 1.77 11.33 -0.88
N LEU A 55 2.65 10.35 -0.66
CA LEU A 55 2.75 9.62 0.60
C LEU A 55 3.04 10.54 1.80
N LYS A 56 3.82 11.60 1.61
CA LYS A 56 4.19 12.51 2.70
C LYS A 56 2.97 13.29 3.17
N ASN A 57 2.22 13.85 2.23
CA ASN A 57 0.98 14.57 2.53
C ASN A 57 -0.07 13.64 3.15
N PHE A 58 -0.21 12.40 2.65
CA PHE A 58 -1.08 11.40 3.25
C PHE A 58 -0.73 11.15 4.73
N ILE A 59 0.55 10.89 5.06
CA ILE A 59 0.99 10.65 6.44
C ILE A 59 0.69 11.86 7.33
N GLN A 60 0.92 13.07 6.83
CA GLN A 60 0.62 14.31 7.58
C GLN A 60 -0.88 14.47 7.88
N GLN A 61 -1.75 14.22 6.90
CA GLN A 61 -3.20 14.28 7.10
C GLN A 61 -3.70 13.19 8.03
N LEU A 62 -3.12 11.98 7.95
CA LEU A 62 -3.46 10.88 8.84
C LEU A 62 -3.10 11.19 10.29
N LEU A 63 -1.87 11.67 10.54
CA LEU A 63 -1.41 12.10 11.87
C LEU A 63 -2.28 13.19 12.49
N ALA A 64 -2.94 14.02 11.68
CA ALA A 64 -3.83 15.07 12.15
C ALA A 64 -5.21 14.56 12.61
N ARG A 65 -5.61 13.34 12.22
CA ARG A 65 -6.95 12.78 12.48
C ARG A 65 -6.96 11.60 13.43
N VAL A 66 -5.87 10.82 13.47
CA VAL A 66 -5.81 9.57 14.22
C VAL A 66 -4.52 9.46 15.03
N GLU A 67 -4.57 8.70 16.11
CA GLU A 67 -3.38 8.27 16.85
C GLU A 67 -2.75 7.08 16.14
N ILE A 68 -1.60 7.30 15.52
CA ILE A 68 -0.89 6.26 14.77
C ILE A 68 -0.12 5.35 15.73
N LYS A 69 -0.43 4.06 15.66
CA LYS A 69 0.30 3.00 16.37
C LYS A 69 1.49 2.48 15.55
N LYS A 70 1.31 2.35 14.24
CA LYS A 70 2.32 1.77 13.33
C LYS A 70 2.15 2.28 11.91
N ILE A 71 3.26 2.54 11.21
CA ILE A 71 3.30 2.67 9.75
C ILE A 71 4.45 1.81 9.23
N GLU A 72 4.16 0.98 8.25
CA GLU A 72 5.17 0.21 7.51
C GLU A 72 5.06 0.50 6.01
N LEU A 73 6.22 0.69 5.39
CA LEU A 73 6.36 0.83 3.95
C LEU A 73 7.07 -0.42 3.42
N MET A 74 6.43 -1.11 2.48
CA MET A 74 6.84 -2.43 2.04
C MET A 74 6.79 -2.56 0.52
N ALA A 75 7.60 -3.47 -0.01
CA ALA A 75 7.46 -3.98 -1.37
C ALA A 75 6.14 -4.77 -1.48
N PRO A 76 5.56 -4.87 -2.70
CA PRO A 76 4.29 -5.56 -2.90
C PRO A 76 4.37 -7.05 -2.48
N SER A 77 3.22 -7.61 -2.09
CA SER A 77 3.13 -9.02 -1.72
C SER A 77 3.39 -9.93 -2.94
N LEU A 78 3.84 -11.16 -2.72
CA LEU A 78 4.02 -12.13 -3.83
C LEU A 78 2.74 -12.37 -4.61
N ARG A 79 1.59 -12.35 -3.92
CA ARG A 79 0.28 -12.50 -4.53
C ARG A 79 0.00 -11.35 -5.51
N GLU A 80 0.28 -10.11 -5.09
CA GLU A 80 0.12 -8.94 -5.94
C GLU A 80 1.08 -8.97 -7.13
N ILE A 81 2.34 -9.34 -6.90
CA ILE A 81 3.33 -9.52 -7.97
C ILE A 81 2.84 -10.56 -8.98
N PHE A 82 2.34 -11.69 -8.51
CA PHE A 82 1.82 -12.74 -9.37
C PHE A 82 0.64 -12.26 -10.21
N ILE A 83 -0.37 -11.62 -9.60
CA ILE A 83 -1.54 -11.07 -10.30
C ILE A 83 -1.09 -10.12 -11.41
N GLU A 84 -0.15 -9.22 -11.14
CA GLU A 84 0.33 -8.30 -12.18
C GLU A 84 1.04 -8.99 -13.34
N GLU A 85 1.90 -9.97 -13.05
CA GLU A 85 2.64 -10.67 -14.09
C GLU A 85 1.71 -11.48 -14.99
N VAL A 86 0.69 -12.14 -14.43
CA VAL A 86 -0.27 -12.92 -15.24
C VAL A 86 -1.22 -12.02 -16.03
N THR A 87 -1.70 -10.92 -15.45
CA THR A 87 -2.57 -9.97 -16.17
C THR A 87 -1.83 -9.27 -17.32
N LYS A 88 -0.53 -8.98 -17.16
CA LYS A 88 0.30 -8.46 -18.26
C LYS A 88 0.43 -9.46 -19.41
N ALA A 89 0.60 -10.75 -19.09
CA ALA A 89 0.75 -11.80 -20.10
C ALA A 89 -0.54 -12.04 -20.90
N GLU A 90 -1.71 -11.88 -20.30
CA GLU A 90 -3.01 -11.99 -21.00
C GLU A 90 -3.35 -10.80 -21.90
N SER A 91 -2.67 -9.66 -21.71
CA SER A 91 -2.90 -8.42 -22.47
C SER A 91 -2.01 -8.28 -23.71
N LEU A 92 -1.20 -9.31 -24.01
CA LEU A 92 -0.27 -9.42 -25.15
C LEU A 92 -0.77 -10.48 -26.13
#